data_AF-A0A3Q1EN95-F1
#
_entry.id   AF-A0A3Q1EN95-F1
#
_cell.length_a   1.000
_cell.length_b   1.000
_cell.length_c   1.000
_cell.angle_alpha   90.00
_cell.angle_beta   90.00
_cell.angle_gamma   90.00
#
_symmetry.space_group_name_H-M   'P 1'
#
loop_
_entity.id
_entity.type
_entity.pdbx_description
1 polymer ?
#
loop_
_entity_poly.entity_id
_entity_poly.type
_entity_poly.pdbx_seq_one_letter_code
_entity_poly.pdbx_strand_id
1 'polypeptide(L)'
;FCFKMGYKRFRALRLILCFVSFIVTPQLVRGDLSYSFPEEMKPQSVIGNIAKDLGLDLRTLSARKARFNFEASRKRYCDINLSTGDLITSERIDRESLCGKKPSCVLKVDLVLENPLELHRVTFLGQLKQGYVAS
;
A
#
# COMPACT_ATOMS: atom_id res chain seq x y z
N PHE A 1 36.61 42.00 30.09
CA PHE A 1 36.17 40.70 30.63
C PHE A 1 35.99 39.72 29.48
N CYS A 2 37.02 38.92 29.24
CA CYS A 2 37.06 37.91 28.19
C CYS A 2 36.60 36.56 28.77
N PHE A 3 35.69 35.90 28.05
CA PHE A 3 35.43 34.46 28.00
C PHE A 3 35.32 33.67 29.32
N LYS A 4 34.07 33.45 29.76
CA LYS A 4 33.63 32.13 30.24
C LYS A 4 32.11 32.09 30.39
N MET A 5 31.38 31.71 29.33
CA MET A 5 30.02 31.21 29.51
C MET A 5 29.54 30.36 28.32
N GLY A 6 29.60 29.03 28.50
CA GLY A 6 28.44 28.19 28.16
C GLY A 6 28.40 27.49 26.81
N TYR A 7 29.47 26.80 26.39
CA TYR A 7 29.45 25.78 25.31
C TYR A 7 28.45 24.61 25.54
N LYS A 8 27.77 24.55 26.69
CA LYS A 8 26.71 23.58 27.03
C LYS A 8 25.35 23.88 26.35
N ARG A 9 25.02 25.16 26.10
CA ARG A 9 23.72 25.58 25.51
C ARG A 9 23.57 25.13 24.06
N PHE A 10 24.64 25.18 23.28
CA PHE A 10 24.63 24.79 21.86
C PHE A 10 24.44 23.28 21.66
N ARG A 11 25.02 22.44 22.53
CA ARG A 11 24.86 20.98 22.48
C ARG A 11 23.45 20.53 22.86
N ALA A 12 22.87 21.17 23.88
CA ALA A 12 21.49 20.93 24.29
C ALA A 12 20.50 21.38 23.21
N LEU A 13 20.71 22.57 22.61
CA LEU A 13 19.86 23.06 21.52
C LEU A 13 19.92 22.14 20.29
N ARG A 14 21.12 21.64 19.95
CA ARG A 14 21.31 20.66 18.87
C ARG A 14 20.60 19.34 19.16
N LEU A 15 20.68 18.83 20.40
CA LEU A 15 19.95 17.63 20.82
C LEU A 15 18.44 17.86 20.73
N ILE A 16 17.94 18.99 21.24
CA ILE A 16 16.51 19.34 21.17
C ILE A 16 16.03 19.43 19.71
N LEU A 17 16.79 20.07 18.82
CA LEU A 17 16.50 20.09 17.38
C LEU A 17 16.48 18.70 16.76
N CYS A 18 17.41 17.81 17.14
CA CYS A 18 17.40 16.41 16.69
C CYS A 18 16.20 15.63 17.22
N PHE A 19 15.81 15.83 18.49
CA PHE A 19 14.62 15.20 19.08
C PHE A 19 13.33 15.69 18.41
N VAL A 20 13.21 16.99 18.16
CA VAL A 20 12.08 17.57 17.41
C VAL A 20 12.06 17.04 15.98
N SER A 21 13.20 16.98 15.30
CA SER A 21 13.30 16.38 13.95
C SER A 21 12.86 14.93 13.95
N PHE A 22 13.30 14.12 14.91
CA PHE A 22 12.95 12.69 15.00
C PHE A 22 11.46 12.47 15.29
N ILE A 23 10.81 13.39 16.01
CA ILE A 23 9.36 13.35 16.28
C ILE A 23 8.53 13.83 15.07
N VAL A 24 9.08 14.71 14.22
CA VAL A 24 8.38 15.26 13.05
C VAL A 24 8.56 14.40 11.79
N THR A 25 9.67 13.66 11.66
CA THR A 25 9.95 12.80 10.49
C THR A 25 9.04 11.58 10.27
N PRO A 26 8.37 10.96 11.25
CA PRO A 26 7.59 9.75 10.99
C PRO A 26 6.27 10.03 10.26
N GLN A 27 5.82 11.29 10.20
CA GLN A 27 4.57 11.65 9.50
C GLN A 27 4.68 11.65 7.96
N LEU A 28 5.89 11.47 7.41
CA LEU A 28 6.16 11.55 5.98
C LEU A 28 6.36 10.20 5.28
N VAL A 29 6.34 9.08 6.03
CA VAL A 29 6.38 7.75 5.41
C VAL A 29 4.95 7.37 5.00
N ARG A 30 4.51 7.86 3.84
CA ARG A 30 3.38 7.26 3.12
C ARG A 30 3.87 5.91 2.61
N GLY A 31 3.50 4.84 3.31
CA GLY A 31 3.77 3.48 2.85
C GLY A 31 3.00 3.21 1.56
N ASP A 32 3.69 2.78 0.51
CA ASP A 32 3.04 2.25 -0.67
C ASP A 32 2.39 0.90 -0.29
N LEU A 33 1.09 0.75 -0.55
CA LEU A 33 0.37 -0.49 -0.26
C LEU A 33 0.82 -1.56 -1.27
N SER A 34 1.41 -2.65 -0.79
CA SER A 34 1.80 -3.78 -1.63
C SER A 34 1.13 -5.07 -1.19
N TYR A 35 0.38 -5.72 -2.09
CA TYR A 35 -0.25 -7.02 -1.83
C TYR A 35 0.38 -8.10 -2.68
N SER A 36 0.70 -9.24 -2.08
CA SER A 36 1.13 -10.42 -2.83
C SER A 36 -0.06 -11.32 -3.13
N PHE A 37 -0.10 -11.88 -4.34
CA PHE A 37 -1.09 -12.89 -4.70
C PHE A 37 -0.39 -14.11 -5.33
N PRO A 38 -0.88 -15.34 -5.05
CA PRO A 38 -0.35 -16.54 -5.66
C PRO A 38 -0.76 -16.64 -7.14
N GLU A 39 0.04 -17.38 -7.92
CA GLU A 39 -0.09 -17.56 -9.36
C GLU A 39 -1.47 -18.10 -9.82
N GLU A 40 -2.20 -18.80 -8.96
CA GLU A 40 -3.52 -19.37 -9.24
C GLU A 40 -4.50 -19.11 -8.08
N MET A 41 -4.98 -17.87 -7.99
CA MET A 41 -6.00 -17.53 -6.99
C MET A 41 -7.39 -17.87 -7.50
N LYS A 42 -8.12 -18.68 -6.72
CA LYS A 42 -9.53 -18.98 -7.01
C LYS A 42 -10.35 -17.68 -6.93
N PRO A 43 -11.39 -17.54 -7.78
CA PRO A 43 -12.32 -16.43 -7.63
C PRO A 43 -12.95 -16.47 -6.23
N GLN A 44 -13.28 -15.29 -5.72
CA GLN A 44 -13.80 -15.03 -4.37
C GLN A 44 -12.84 -15.36 -3.22
N SER A 45 -11.54 -15.55 -3.50
CA SER A 45 -10.54 -15.68 -2.44
C SER A 45 -10.13 -14.31 -1.89
N VAL A 46 -9.90 -14.26 -0.58
CA VAL A 46 -9.47 -13.05 0.15
C VAL A 46 -7.95 -12.90 0.04
N ILE A 47 -7.50 -11.74 -0.44
CA ILE A 47 -6.08 -11.38 -0.55
C ILE A 47 -5.59 -10.72 0.74
N GLY A 48 -6.37 -9.78 1.28
CA GLY A 48 -6.00 -8.98 2.45
C GLY A 48 -7.10 -7.98 2.84
N ASN A 49 -6.92 -7.26 3.95
CA ASN A 49 -7.91 -6.30 4.45
C ASN A 49 -7.44 -4.86 4.22
N ILE A 50 -8.02 -4.20 3.23
CA ILE A 50 -7.62 -2.86 2.82
C ILE A 50 -8.10 -1.78 3.80
N ALA A 51 -9.19 -2.03 4.54
CA ALA A 51 -9.69 -1.08 5.52
C ALA A 51 -8.67 -0.88 6.66
N LYS A 52 -8.09 -1.98 7.14
CA LYS A 52 -7.02 -1.96 8.16
C LYS A 52 -5.75 -1.28 7.66
N ASP A 53 -5.35 -1.56 6.43
CA ASP A 53 -4.11 -1.01 5.86
C ASP A 53 -4.21 0.51 5.62
N LEU A 54 -5.40 1.00 5.28
CA LEU A 54 -5.69 2.45 5.16
C LEU A 54 -6.04 3.11 6.50
N GLY A 55 -6.27 2.33 7.56
CA GLY A 55 -6.79 2.85 8.83
C GLY A 55 -8.19 3.45 8.73
N LEU A 56 -8.99 3.00 7.75
CA LEU A 56 -10.36 3.47 7.53
C LEU A 56 -11.36 2.48 8.14
N ASP A 57 -12.45 3.01 8.70
CA ASP A 57 -13.54 2.18 9.22
C ASP A 57 -14.40 1.63 8.07
N LEU A 58 -15.02 0.46 8.26
CA LEU A 58 -15.83 -0.22 7.24
C LEU A 58 -16.98 0.67 6.73
N ARG A 59 -17.59 1.42 7.65
CA ARG A 59 -18.66 2.39 7.33
C ARG A 59 -18.14 3.50 6.43
N THR A 60 -16.94 4.01 6.71
CA THR A 60 -16.32 5.04 5.87
C THR A 60 -15.96 4.47 4.51
N LEU A 61 -15.39 3.26 4.45
CA LEU A 61 -15.00 2.64 3.19
C LEU A 61 -16.19 2.41 2.26
N SER A 62 -17.33 1.98 2.82
CA SER A 62 -18.61 1.86 2.11
C SER A 62 -19.20 3.22 1.70
N ALA A 63 -19.24 4.19 2.63
CA ALA A 63 -19.76 5.53 2.34
C ALA A 63 -18.97 6.27 1.25
N ARG A 64 -17.66 6.04 1.19
CA ARG A 64 -16.75 6.64 0.21
C ARG A 64 -16.68 5.87 -1.11
N LYS A 65 -17.42 4.75 -1.25
CA LYS A 65 -17.45 3.90 -2.45
C LYS A 65 -16.05 3.58 -2.99
N ALA A 66 -15.21 3.01 -2.14
CA ALA A 66 -13.87 2.60 -2.53
C ALA A 66 -13.93 1.62 -3.72
N ARG A 67 -13.18 1.91 -4.78
CA ARG A 67 -13.12 1.08 -5.99
C ARG A 67 -11.70 1.02 -6.53
N PHE A 68 -11.33 -0.12 -7.13
CA PHE A 68 -10.09 -0.21 -7.88
C PHE A 68 -10.27 0.24 -9.33
N ASN A 69 -9.33 1.07 -9.77
CA ASN A 69 -9.17 1.46 -11.16
C ASN A 69 -7.90 0.82 -11.71
N PHE A 70 -8.08 -0.13 -12.62
CA PHE A 70 -6.98 -0.81 -13.30
C PHE A 70 -6.63 -0.04 -14.58
N GLU A 71 -5.49 0.66 -14.58
CA GLU A 71 -5.04 1.45 -15.74
C GLU A 71 -4.72 0.55 -16.94
N ALA A 72 -4.14 -0.63 -16.68
CA ALA A 72 -3.65 -1.55 -17.71
C ALA A 72 -4.74 -2.41 -18.37
N SER A 73 -5.94 -2.50 -17.78
CA SER A 73 -6.95 -3.48 -18.21
C SER A 73 -8.37 -3.05 -17.84
N ARG A 74 -9.29 -3.11 -18.80
CA ARG A 74 -10.72 -2.87 -18.57
C ARG A 74 -11.38 -3.94 -17.68
N LYS A 75 -10.69 -5.06 -17.44
CA LYS A 75 -11.15 -6.16 -16.59
C LYS A 75 -10.82 -5.89 -15.12
N ARG A 76 -11.79 -6.16 -14.23
CA ARG A 76 -11.66 -6.03 -12.78
C ARG A 76 -11.23 -7.37 -12.19
N TYR A 77 -9.94 -7.57 -11.99
CA TYR A 77 -9.40 -8.82 -11.44
C TYR A 77 -9.68 -8.98 -9.95
N CYS A 78 -9.66 -7.87 -9.21
CA CYS A 78 -9.94 -7.81 -7.79
C CYS A 78 -11.03 -6.78 -7.52
N ASP A 79 -11.79 -7.00 -6.46
CA ASP A 79 -12.83 -6.11 -5.97
C ASP A 79 -12.74 -5.99 -4.44
N ILE A 80 -13.43 -4.99 -3.87
CA ILE A 80 -13.44 -4.76 -2.42
C ILE A 80 -14.80 -5.12 -1.87
N ASN A 81 -14.81 -5.99 -0.88
CA ASN A 81 -16.01 -6.19 -0.08
C ASN A 81 -16.16 -5.02 0.91
N LEU A 82 -17.02 -4.06 0.58
CA LEU A 82 -17.29 -2.87 1.41
C LEU A 82 -17.86 -3.22 2.81
N SER A 83 -18.41 -4.44 2.97
CA SER A 83 -18.99 -4.90 4.24
C SER A 83 -17.94 -5.38 5.23
N THR A 84 -16.85 -6.00 4.75
CA THR A 84 -15.78 -6.56 5.60
C THR A 84 -14.45 -5.82 5.45
N GLY A 85 -14.31 -4.98 4.42
CA GLY A 85 -13.06 -4.30 4.09
C GLY A 85 -12.03 -5.23 3.43
N ASP A 86 -12.45 -6.41 3.00
CA ASP A 86 -11.56 -7.41 2.41
C ASP A 86 -11.44 -7.22 0.90
N LEU A 87 -10.20 -7.29 0.42
CA LEU A 87 -9.88 -7.41 -0.98
C LEU A 87 -10.16 -8.84 -1.44
N ILE A 88 -11.10 -8.99 -2.37
CA ILE A 88 -11.51 -10.26 -2.93
C ILE A 88 -11.13 -10.38 -4.39
N THR A 89 -10.83 -11.59 -4.84
CA THR A 89 -10.59 -11.88 -6.24
C THR A 89 -11.93 -11.98 -6.98
N SER A 90 -12.12 -11.22 -8.06
CA SER A 90 -13.38 -11.20 -8.84
C SER A 90 -13.36 -12.26 -9.95
N GLU A 91 -12.32 -12.25 -10.77
CA GLU A 91 -12.10 -13.19 -11.87
C GLU A 91 -10.85 -14.02 -11.62
N ARG A 92 -10.73 -15.15 -12.32
CA ARG A 92 -9.52 -15.98 -12.27
C ARG A 92 -8.31 -15.13 -12.71
N ILE A 93 -7.34 -15.00 -11.82
CA ILE A 93 -6.11 -14.24 -12.07
C ILE A 93 -5.12 -15.19 -12.74
N ASP A 94 -5.00 -15.13 -14.06
CA ASP A 94 -4.01 -15.90 -14.80
C ASP A 94 -2.78 -15.00 -15.06
N ARG A 95 -1.65 -15.31 -14.40
CA ARG A 95 -0.37 -14.57 -14.48
C ARG A 95 0.10 -14.33 -15.93
N GLU A 96 -0.18 -15.26 -16.82
CA GLU A 96 0.19 -15.18 -18.24
C GLU A 96 -0.58 -14.07 -18.98
N SER A 97 -1.84 -13.81 -18.59
CA SER A 97 -2.64 -12.74 -19.19
C SER A 97 -2.24 -11.34 -18.71
N LEU A 98 -1.65 -11.24 -17.51
CA LEU A 98 -1.31 -9.98 -16.85
C LEU A 98 0.14 -9.58 -17.06
N CYS A 99 1.06 -10.51 -16.85
CA CYS A 99 2.50 -10.28 -16.83
C CYS A 99 3.25 -11.10 -17.88
N GLY A 100 2.54 -11.96 -18.63
CA GLY A 100 3.15 -12.87 -19.60
C GLY A 100 4.19 -13.78 -18.96
N LYS A 101 5.29 -14.00 -19.68
CA LYS A 101 6.42 -14.85 -19.24
C LYS A 101 7.47 -14.13 -18.39
N LYS A 102 7.18 -12.93 -17.86
CA LYS A 102 8.16 -12.19 -17.06
C LYS A 102 8.39 -12.88 -15.71
N PRO A 103 9.62 -12.90 -15.16
CA PRO A 103 9.91 -13.53 -13.87
C PRO A 103 9.29 -12.74 -12.70
N SER A 104 9.23 -11.41 -12.80
CA SER A 104 8.59 -10.52 -11.83
C SER A 104 7.27 -9.98 -12.40
N CYS A 105 6.16 -10.20 -11.70
CA CYS A 105 4.85 -9.69 -12.05
C CYS A 105 4.46 -8.58 -11.08
N VAL A 106 4.42 -7.34 -11.57
CA VAL A 106 4.05 -6.16 -10.77
C VAL A 106 2.92 -5.44 -11.49
N LEU A 107 1.76 -5.36 -10.83
CA LEU A 107 0.58 -4.68 -11.34
C LEU A 107 0.31 -3.45 -10.46
N LYS A 108 0.28 -2.28 -11.09
CA LYS A 108 -0.05 -1.02 -10.43
C LYS A 108 -1.52 -0.73 -10.65
N VAL A 109 -2.21 -0.41 -9.57
CA VAL A 109 -3.65 -0.21 -9.55
C VAL A 109 -3.95 0.95 -8.63
N ASP A 110 -4.90 1.79 -9.02
CA ASP A 110 -5.27 2.95 -8.22
C ASP A 110 -6.55 2.62 -7.46
N LEU A 111 -6.48 2.71 -6.13
CA LEU A 111 -7.66 2.72 -5.28
C LEU A 111 -8.24 4.13 -5.28
N VAL A 112 -9.47 4.27 -5.77
CA VAL A 112 -10.20 5.53 -5.81
C VAL A 112 -11.31 5.51 -4.76
N LEU A 113 -11.31 6.49 -3.87
CA LEU A 113 -12.42 6.83 -2.98
C LEU A 113 -13.15 8.01 -3.61
N GLU A 114 -14.48 7.98 -3.73
CA GLU A 114 -15.22 9.01 -4.44
C GLU A 114 -15.56 10.24 -3.59
N ASN A 115 -15.68 10.10 -2.26
CA ASN A 115 -16.22 11.15 -1.40
C ASN A 115 -15.49 11.27 -0.04
N PRO A 116 -14.52 12.17 0.14
CA PRO A 116 -13.89 13.03 -0.86
C PRO A 116 -13.09 12.20 -1.87
N LEU A 117 -12.83 12.79 -3.05
CA LEU A 117 -12.06 12.12 -4.09
C LEU A 117 -10.61 11.94 -3.64
N GLU A 118 -10.21 10.69 -3.38
CA GLU A 118 -8.87 10.33 -2.90
C GLU A 118 -8.34 9.14 -3.70
N LEU A 119 -7.05 9.15 -4.02
CA LEU A 119 -6.43 8.14 -4.88
C LEU A 119 -5.18 7.58 -4.20
N HIS A 120 -5.20 6.29 -3.90
CA HIS A 120 -4.06 5.57 -3.32
C HIS A 120 -3.48 4.60 -4.34
N ARG A 121 -2.16 4.64 -4.52
CA ARG A 121 -1.46 3.70 -5.39
C ARG A 121 -1.27 2.39 -4.65
N VAL A 122 -1.76 1.31 -5.25
CA VAL A 122 -1.64 -0.04 -4.73
C VAL A 122 -0.86 -0.88 -5.74
N THR A 123 0.13 -1.61 -5.24
CA THR A 123 0.97 -2.47 -6.06
C THR A 123 0.69 -3.94 -5.74
N PHE A 124 0.26 -4.70 -6.74
CA PHE A 124 0.12 -6.15 -6.62
C PHE A 124 1.36 -6.86 -7.12
N LEU A 125 1.91 -7.74 -6.29
CA LEU A 125 3.10 -8.55 -6.57
C LEU A 125 2.67 -10.00 -6.78
N GLY A 126 2.78 -10.48 -8.02
CA GLY A 126 2.54 -11.89 -8.32
C GLY A 126 3.70 -12.74 -7.80
N GLN A 127 3.43 -13.63 -6.84
CA GLN A 127 4.41 -14.62 -6.39
C GLN A 127 4.55 -15.71 -7.46
N LEU A 128 5.78 -16.08 -7.80
CA LEU A 128 6.08 -17.30 -8.56
C LEU A 128 5.72 -18.52 -7.69
N LYS A 129 5.24 -19.62 -8.28
CA LYS A 129 5.31 -20.92 -7.59
C LYS A 129 6.72 -21.12 -7.03
N GLN A 130 6.79 -21.55 -5.77
CA GLN A 130 8.00 -21.90 -5.00
C GLN A 130 8.75 -23.05 -5.71
N GLY A 131 9.42 -22.73 -6.82
CA GLY A 131 9.97 -23.70 -7.78
C GLY A 131 10.62 -23.05 -9.00
N TYR A 132 10.33 -21.78 -9.29
CA TYR A 132 11.10 -20.96 -10.23
C TYR A 132 12.17 -20.14 -9.47
N VAL A 133 13.06 -20.81 -8.75
CA VAL A 133 14.35 -20.20 -8.41
C VAL A 133 15.14 -20.20 -9.71
N ALA A 134 15.56 -19.02 -10.16
CA ALA A 134 16.36 -18.85 -11.37
C ALA A 134 17.54 -19.83 -11.34
N SER A 135 17.54 -20.76 -12.29
CA SER A 135 18.71 -21.55 -12.64
C SER A 135 19.73 -20.70 -13.39
#